data_AF-A0A7V4BSB4-F1
#
_entry.id   AF-A0A7V4BSB4-F1
#
_cell.length_a   1.000
_cell.length_b   1.000
_cell.length_c   1.000
_cell.angle_alpha   90.00
_cell.angle_beta   90.00
_cell.angle_gamma   90.00
#
_symmetry.space_group_name_H-M   'P 1'
#
loop_
_entity.id
_entity.type
_entity.pdbx_description
1 polymer ?
#
loop_
_entity_poly.entity_id
_entity_poly.type
_entity_poly.pdbx_seq_one_letter_code
_entity_poly.pdbx_strand_id
1 'polypeptide(L)' 'MNKVIRTFKRTYDLDDDTYYLFLIPNPTTDPRQGYMLIKSQCGFVFLNNVSAEGVARVAAHELGHGVFQLYEIPQISL' A
#
# COMPACT_ATOMS: atom_id res chain seq x y z
N MET A 1 -1.33 -6.61 8.34
CA MET A 1 -0.87 -6.63 6.93
C MET A 1 -0.04 -7.85 6.55
N ASN A 2 1.06 -8.20 7.26
CA ASN A 2 1.89 -9.38 6.94
C ASN A 2 1.13 -10.71 6.81
N LYS A 3 0.08 -10.94 7.62
CA LYS A 3 -0.76 -12.14 7.51
C LYS A 3 -1.47 -12.21 6.14
N VAL A 4 -2.00 -11.09 5.65
CA VAL A 4 -2.66 -11.02 4.33
C VAL A 4 -1.67 -11.35 3.22
N ILE A 5 -0.49 -10.70 3.22
CA ILE A 5 0.56 -10.98 2.23
C ILE A 5 0.96 -12.45 2.24
N ARG A 6 1.23 -13.03 3.42
CA ARG A 6 1.62 -14.43 3.53
C ARG A 6 0.55 -15.39 3.06
N THR A 7 -0.72 -15.11 3.37
CA THR A 7 -1.82 -15.93 2.87
C THR A 7 -1.92 -15.82 1.36
N PHE A 8 -1.86 -14.60 0.80
CA PHE A 8 -1.93 -14.39 -0.65
C PHE A 8 -0.79 -15.13 -1.39
N LYS A 9 0.46 -14.96 -0.95
CA LYS A 9 1.63 -15.65 -1.51
C LYS A 9 1.63 -17.18 -1.37
N ARG A 10 0.83 -17.74 -0.45
CA ARG A 10 0.66 -19.21 -0.31
C ARG A 10 -0.41 -19.76 -1.22
N THR A 11 -1.38 -18.93 -1.59
CA THR A 11 -2.51 -19.32 -2.44
C THR A 11 -2.21 -19.05 -3.92
N TYR A 12 -1.43 -18.02 -4.20
CA TYR A 12 -1.12 -17.57 -5.55
C TYR A 12 0.38 -17.34 -5.69
N ASP A 13 0.92 -17.73 -6.85
CA ASP A 13 2.25 -17.32 -7.27
C ASP A 13 2.18 -15.84 -7.67
N LEU A 14 3.12 -15.05 -7.15
CA LEU A 14 3.26 -13.67 -7.60
C LEU A 14 3.99 -13.66 -8.93
N ASP A 15 3.48 -12.85 -9.85
CA ASP A 15 4.18 -12.53 -11.08
C ASP A 15 5.28 -11.51 -10.78
N ASP A 16 6.48 -11.76 -11.30
CA ASP A 16 7.69 -10.97 -11.02
C ASP A 16 7.56 -9.51 -11.49
N ASP A 17 6.79 -9.26 -12.56
CA ASP A 17 6.58 -7.94 -13.15
C ASP A 17 5.27 -7.27 -12.70
N THR A 18 4.62 -7.84 -11.67
CA THR A 18 3.32 -7.35 -11.18
C THR A 18 3.39 -6.86 -9.73
N TYR A 19 2.70 -5.75 -9.48
CA TYR A 19 2.51 -5.19 -8.14
C TYR A 19 1.05 -5.31 -7.72
N TYR A 20 0.84 -5.72 -6.48
CA TYR A 20 -0.46 -6.07 -5.93
C TYR A 20 -0.87 -5.07 -4.86
N LEU A 21 -2.05 -4.49 -5.04
CA LEU A 21 -2.62 -3.50 -4.13
C LEU A 21 -3.91 -4.07 -3.51
N PHE A 22 -3.91 -4.18 -2.19
CA PHE A 22 -5.08 -4.64 -1.44
C PHE A 22 -5.90 -3.45 -0.98
N LEU A 23 -7.16 -3.39 -1.40
CA LEU A 23 -8.12 -2.39 -0.94
C LEU A 23 -8.82 -2.92 0.32
N ILE A 24 -8.59 -2.27 1.45
CA ILE A 24 -9.11 -2.71 2.75
C ILE A 24 -10.24 -1.75 3.18
N PRO A 25 -11.51 -2.18 3.13
CA PRO A 25 -12.60 -1.47 3.77
C PRO A 25 -12.50 -1.64 5.29
N ASN A 26 -12.83 -0.59 6.06
CA ASN A 26 -12.79 -0.62 7.53
C ASN A 26 -11.47 -1.16 8.13
N PRO A 27 -10.31 -0.62 7.73
CA PRO A 27 -9.09 -0.93 8.44
C PRO A 27 -9.21 -0.48 9.89
N THR A 28 -8.36 -1.09 10.73
CA THR A 28 -8.24 -0.86 12.18
C THR A 28 -8.11 0.62 12.54
N THR A 29 -7.97 0.95 13.83
CA THR A 29 -7.69 2.31 14.37
C THR A 29 -6.39 2.97 13.88
N ASP A 30 -5.79 2.45 12.81
CA ASP A 30 -4.60 2.95 12.17
C ASP A 30 -4.96 4.19 11.34
N PRO A 31 -4.36 5.37 11.59
CA PRO A 31 -4.71 6.61 10.91
C PRO A 31 -4.13 6.70 9.48
N ARG A 32 -3.28 5.75 9.05
CA ARG A 32 -2.64 5.79 7.74
C ARG A 32 -3.68 5.66 6.61
N GLN A 33 -3.39 6.27 5.46
CA GLN A 33 -4.22 6.13 4.25
C GLN A 33 -3.81 4.92 3.39
N GLY A 34 -2.56 4.51 3.48
CA GLY A 34 -1.99 3.38 2.78
C GLY A 34 -0.73 2.85 3.48
N TYR A 35 -0.21 1.75 2.97
CA TYR A 35 1.09 1.22 3.41
C TYR A 35 1.69 0.27 2.38
N MET A 36 2.93 0.52 2.00
CA MET A 36 3.76 -0.38 1.20
C MET A 36 5.21 -0.27 1.65
N LEU A 37 5.81 -1.42 1.99
CA LEU A 37 7.22 -1.46 2.32
C LEU A 37 8.05 -1.20 1.04
N ILE A 38 9.13 -0.45 1.16
CA ILE A 38 10.09 -0.21 0.07
C ILE A 38 10.53 -1.54 -0.55
N LYS A 39 10.57 -1.62 -1.89
CA LYS A 39 10.88 -2.84 -2.67
C LYS A 39 9.91 -4.01 -2.49
N SER A 40 8.76 -3.82 -1.83
CA SER A 40 7.71 -4.83 -1.78
C SER A 40 6.96 -4.91 -3.11
N GLN A 41 6.43 -6.09 -3.47
CA GLN A 41 5.44 -6.24 -4.54
C GLN A 41 4.00 -6.09 -4.03
N CYS A 42 3.81 -5.94 -2.72
CA CYS A 42 2.49 -5.85 -2.09
C CYS A 42 2.34 -4.56 -1.28
N GLY A 43 1.23 -3.85 -1.50
CA GLY A 43 0.83 -2.65 -0.78
C GLY A 43 -0.65 -2.64 -0.41
N PHE A 44 -1.06 -1.69 0.41
CA PHE A 44 -2.41 -1.57 0.95
C PHE A 44 -2.94 -0.15 0.80
N VAL A 45 -4.23 -0.02 0.50
CA VAL A 45 -4.98 1.24 0.62
C VAL A 45 -6.12 1.05 1.61
N PHE A 46 -6.25 2.00 2.52
CA PHE A 46 -7.19 2.00 3.63
C PHE A 46 -8.39 2.89 3.29
N LEU A 47 -9.45 2.27 2.75
CA LEU A 47 -10.54 2.98 2.10
C LEU A 47 -11.33 3.93 3.01
N ASN A 48 -11.32 3.71 4.33
CA ASN A 48 -12.03 4.58 5.28
C ASN A 48 -11.25 5.85 5.63
N ASN A 49 -9.94 5.87 5.37
CA ASN A 49 -9.06 6.99 5.73
C ASN A 49 -8.77 7.88 4.50
N VAL A 50 -9.42 7.61 3.37
CA VAL A 50 -9.22 8.33 2.12
C VAL A 50 -10.57 8.63 1.46
N SER A 51 -10.69 9.80 0.84
CA SER A 51 -11.86 10.10 0.00
C SER A 51 -11.88 9.20 -1.23
N ALA A 52 -13.05 9.00 -1.84
CA ALA A 52 -13.17 8.22 -3.07
C ALA A 52 -12.22 8.71 -4.18
N GLU A 53 -12.09 10.03 -4.34
CA GLU A 53 -11.16 10.66 -5.29
C GLU A 53 -9.68 10.49 -4.89
N GLY A 54 -9.39 10.38 -3.59
CA GLY A 54 -8.04 10.24 -3.05
C GLY A 54 -7.46 8.83 -3.15
N VAL A 55 -8.29 7.80 -3.39
CA VAL A 55 -7.84 6.39 -3.50
C VAL A 55 -6.74 6.25 -4.55
N ALA A 56 -6.96 6.82 -5.74
CA ALA A 56 -5.99 6.73 -6.84
C ALA A 56 -4.65 7.39 -6.47
N ARG A 57 -4.69 8.54 -5.77
CA ARG A 57 -3.48 9.24 -5.31
C ARG A 57 -2.69 8.39 -4.33
N VAL A 58 -3.35 7.80 -3.34
CA VAL A 58 -2.70 6.95 -2.34
C VAL A 58 -2.16 5.68 -3.00
N ALA A 59 -2.94 5.02 -3.86
CA ALA A 59 -2.47 3.86 -4.61
C ALA A 59 -1.19 4.16 -5.42
N ALA A 60 -1.15 5.30 -6.12
CA ALA A 60 0.03 5.73 -6.87
C ALA A 60 1.23 6.00 -5.95
N HIS A 61 1.01 6.61 -4.78
CA HIS A 61 2.04 6.84 -3.78
C HIS A 61 2.65 5.53 -3.28
N GLU A 62 1.82 4.58 -2.86
CA GLU A 62 2.27 3.28 -2.36
C GLU A 62 3.01 2.48 -3.43
N LEU A 63 2.51 2.46 -4.68
CA LEU A 63 3.24 1.87 -5.81
C LEU A 63 4.60 2.53 -6.04
N GLY A 64 4.72 3.82 -5.76
CA GLY A 64 5.99 4.54 -5.77
C GLY A 64 7.05 3.93 -4.85
N HIS A 65 6.65 3.46 -3.67
CA HIS A 65 7.53 2.75 -2.74
C HIS A 65 7.98 1.39 -3.26
N GLY A 66 7.08 0.65 -3.90
CA GLY A 66 7.38 -0.66 -4.48
C GLY A 66 8.28 -0.59 -5.69
N VAL A 67 7.75 0.04 -6.75
CA VAL A 67 8.32 0.05 -8.10
C VAL A 67 9.58 0.91 -8.16
N PHE A 68 9.49 2.13 -7.62
CA PHE A 68 10.52 3.15 -7.80
C PHE A 68 11.38 3.36 -6.55
N GLN A 69 11.07 2.66 -5.45
CA GLN A 69 11.80 2.75 -4.18
C GLN A 69 11.87 4.19 -3.65
N LEU A 70 10.84 4.99 -3.94
CA LEU A 70 10.75 6.37 -3.46
C LEU A 70 10.54 6.36 -1.96
N TYR A 71 11.16 7.30 -1.25
CA TYR A 71 10.92 7.52 0.17
C TYR A 71 10.00 8.73 0.33
N GLU A 72 9.14 8.71 1.34
CA GLU A 72 8.52 9.96 1.80
C GLU A 72 9.60 10.86 2.38
N ILE A 73 9.70 12.08 1.89
CA ILE A 73 10.43 13.14 2.59
C ILE A 73 9.53 13.56 3.74
N PRO A 74 9.95 13.41 5.02
CA PRO A 74 9.16 13.92 6.14
C PRO A 74 8.93 15.41 5.90
N GLN A 75 7.68 15.85 5.92
CA GLN A 75 7.39 17.28 5.96
C GLN A 75 7.98 17.80 7.27
N ILE A 76 9.14 18.46 7.20
CA ILE A 76 9.69 19.19 8.33
C ILE A 76 8.75 20.38 8.51
N SER A 77 7.89 20.31 9.52
CA SER A 77 7.12 21.47 9.98
C SER A 77 8.13 22.55 10.40
N LEU A 78 8.30 23.59 9.58
CA LEU A 78 9.01 24.82 9.93
C LEU A 78 8.15 25.66 10.88
#